data_AF-A0A954GY31-F1
#
_entry.id   AF-A0A954GY31-F1
#
_cell.length_a   1.000
_cell.length_b   1.000
_cell.length_c   1.000
_cell.angle_alpha   90.00
_cell.angle_beta   90.00
_cell.angle_gamma   90.00
#
_symmetry.space_group_name_H-M   'P 1'
#
loop_
_entity.id
_entity.type
_entity.pdbx_description
1 polymer ?
#
loop_
_entity_poly.entity_id
_entity_poly.type
_entity_poly.pdbx_seq_one_letter_code
_entity_poly.pdbx_strand_id
1 'polypeptide(L)'
;MMNRRRFFSTSMALTASSAGLGLLPAEQSSISAAEKNGRQPRVAFIGTWVKTHSHAQHFLDRLTEGYSWQGQWQKPRIDLASVYIDQFPEDDLARGRVDRHQLRLCSTIEEALTLGTGKLAVDGIVIIGEHGNYPKNEKGQTLYPRYRWFKQCVRVFEASGRSVPIFNDKHLSTEWNECVEMVDDSRRLKFPFLAGSSLPVTWRHPSVEMPGDADLAESVCVAYGGIDSYDIHALETAQCMSERRKGGESGVVRVQSLRDENVWKLLEHKDRSITQRLFIAALCRSHNLPVETGYPTSAVSLEWARSVFPKITAYHLEHADGFR
;
A
#
# COMPACT_ATOMS: atom_id res chain seq x y z
N MET A 1 17.49 -6.85 10.81
CA MET A 1 17.50 -5.99 12.02
C MET A 1 18.89 -5.36 12.22
N MET A 2 19.05 -4.07 11.88
CA MET A 2 20.26 -3.31 12.22
C MET A 2 20.19 -2.91 13.69
N ASN A 3 20.94 -3.63 14.55
CA ASN A 3 21.04 -3.28 15.96
C ASN A 3 22.05 -2.13 16.16
N ARG A 4 21.75 -1.21 17.08
CA ARG A 4 22.47 0.04 17.43
C ARG A 4 23.98 -0.13 17.70
N ARG A 5 24.50 -1.35 17.83
CA ARG A 5 25.94 -1.64 18.03
C ARG A 5 26.78 -1.68 16.74
N ARG A 6 26.17 -1.74 15.55
CA ARG A 6 26.89 -1.70 14.26
C ARG A 6 27.11 -0.29 13.68
N PHE A 7 26.53 0.75 14.29
CA PHE A 7 26.73 2.14 13.84
C PHE A 7 28.02 2.78 14.38
N PHE A 8 28.52 2.30 15.52
CA PHE A 8 29.76 2.81 16.13
C PHE A 8 31.05 2.12 15.65
N SER A 9 30.95 1.03 14.88
CA SER A 9 32.11 0.31 14.34
C SER A 9 32.54 0.79 12.96
N THR A 10 31.74 1.61 12.27
CA THR A 10 32.00 2.06 10.88
C THR A 10 32.71 3.40 10.77
N SER A 11 33.08 4.04 11.89
CA SER A 11 33.75 5.36 11.89
C SER A 11 35.23 5.33 12.28
N MET A 12 35.84 4.16 12.47
CA MET A 12 37.29 4.02 12.70
C MET A 12 37.84 2.75 12.07
N ALA A 13 38.09 2.77 10.75
CA ALA A 13 39.06 1.90 10.07
C ALA A 13 39.33 2.40 8.64
N LEU A 14 39.86 3.63 8.53
CA LEU A 14 40.60 4.06 7.34
C LEU A 14 42.09 3.78 7.59
N THR A 15 42.53 2.53 7.39
CA THR A 15 43.95 2.21 7.11
C THR A 15 44.04 0.89 6.35
N ALA A 16 44.46 1.05 5.09
CA ALA A 16 44.98 0.07 4.12
C ALA A 16 45.12 -1.41 4.54
N SER A 17 44.49 -2.31 3.77
CA SER A 17 45.19 -3.39 3.04
C SER A 17 44.24 -4.14 2.08
N SER A 18 44.77 -4.40 0.90
CA SER A 18 44.19 -5.11 -0.25
C SER A 18 44.01 -6.61 -0.03
N ALA A 19 42.85 -7.16 -0.38
CA ALA A 19 42.66 -8.39 -1.17
C ALA A 19 41.17 -8.81 -1.17
N GLY A 20 40.73 -9.39 -2.29
CA GLY A 20 39.34 -9.53 -2.71
C GLY A 20 38.35 -10.19 -1.73
N LEU A 21 37.15 -9.63 -1.69
CA LEU A 21 35.90 -10.34 -1.38
C LEU A 21 34.76 -9.68 -2.16
N GLY A 22 33.88 -10.53 -2.70
CA GLY A 22 32.94 -10.26 -3.78
C GLY A 22 32.09 -8.99 -3.63
N LEU A 23 31.94 -8.30 -4.77
CA LEU A 23 30.95 -7.25 -4.99
C LEU A 23 29.55 -7.82 -4.77
N LEU A 24 28.97 -7.58 -3.60
CA LEU A 24 27.52 -7.49 -3.47
C LEU A 24 27.06 -6.30 -4.32
N PRO A 25 26.00 -6.42 -5.13
CA PRO A 25 25.49 -5.26 -5.85
C PRO A 25 25.01 -4.26 -4.80
N ALA A 26 25.67 -3.11 -4.75
CA ALA A 26 25.18 -1.97 -4.00
C ALA A 26 23.76 -1.68 -4.50
N GLU A 27 22.78 -1.69 -3.60
CA GLU A 27 21.48 -1.08 -3.84
C GLU A 27 21.76 0.34 -4.32
N GLN A 28 21.57 0.59 -5.61
CA GLN A 28 21.59 1.92 -6.16
C GLN A 28 20.39 2.64 -5.55
N SER A 29 20.63 3.43 -4.51
CA SER A 29 19.67 4.42 -4.06
C SER A 29 19.39 5.33 -5.25
N SER A 30 18.19 5.22 -5.81
CA SER A 30 17.74 6.06 -6.91
C SER A 30 17.44 7.46 -6.36
N ILE A 31 18.50 8.21 -6.03
CA ILE A 31 18.40 9.63 -5.70
C ILE A 31 17.83 10.33 -6.95
N SER A 32 16.69 11.00 -6.78
CA SER A 32 16.04 11.72 -7.86
C SER A 32 17.02 12.74 -8.48
N ALA A 33 16.95 12.96 -9.79
CA ALA A 33 17.75 13.98 -10.45
C ALA A 33 17.54 15.38 -9.83
N ALA A 34 16.37 15.63 -9.23
CA ALA A 34 16.08 16.86 -8.49
C ALA A 34 16.89 16.98 -7.19
N GLU A 35 16.98 15.90 -6.41
CA GLU A 35 17.78 15.85 -5.17
C GLU A 35 19.28 16.05 -5.47
N LYS A 36 19.78 15.48 -6.58
CA LYS A 36 21.16 15.71 -7.04
C LYS A 36 21.46 17.18 -7.34
N ASN A 37 20.43 17.96 -7.68
CA ASN A 37 20.54 19.38 -8.01
C ASN A 37 20.13 20.31 -6.84
N GLY A 38 19.90 19.77 -5.64
CA GLY A 38 19.56 20.56 -4.45
C GLY A 38 18.17 21.22 -4.49
N ARG A 39 17.29 20.87 -5.43
CA ARG A 39 15.90 21.34 -5.46
C ARG A 39 14.95 20.25 -5.00
N GLN A 40 13.82 20.64 -4.41
CA GLN A 40 12.77 19.68 -4.08
C GLN A 40 12.20 19.04 -5.36
N PRO A 41 12.01 17.70 -5.40
CA PRO A 41 11.34 17.04 -6.51
C PRO A 41 9.94 17.60 -6.73
N ARG A 42 9.60 17.89 -7.98
CA ARG A 42 8.29 18.40 -8.37
C ARG A 42 7.38 17.23 -8.66
N VAL A 43 6.23 17.15 -8.00
CA VAL A 43 5.32 15.99 -8.09
C VAL A 43 3.95 16.43 -8.60
N ALA A 44 3.39 15.63 -9.51
CA ALA A 44 1.99 15.74 -9.90
C ALA A 44 1.11 14.87 -8.98
N PHE A 45 0.03 15.45 -8.45
CA PHE A 45 -0.99 14.72 -7.70
C PHE A 45 -2.20 14.44 -8.58
N ILE A 46 -2.62 13.17 -8.64
CA ILE A 46 -3.76 12.70 -9.42
C ILE A 46 -4.73 12.03 -8.44
N GLY A 47 -5.87 12.64 -8.19
CA GLY A 47 -6.86 12.15 -7.22
C GLY A 47 -8.26 12.03 -7.82
N THR A 48 -9.08 11.15 -7.25
CA THR A 48 -10.50 11.00 -7.65
C THR A 48 -11.38 12.06 -7.02
N TRP A 49 -11.35 12.13 -5.70
CA TRP A 49 -12.35 12.83 -4.89
C TRP A 49 -11.69 13.35 -3.61
N VAL A 50 -11.69 14.68 -3.40
CA VAL A 50 -11.13 15.29 -2.18
C VAL A 50 -12.24 15.85 -1.30
N LYS A 51 -12.56 15.12 -0.23
CA LYS A 51 -13.44 15.55 0.85
C LYS A 51 -12.92 15.11 2.21
N THR A 52 -13.56 15.53 3.29
CA THR A 52 -13.19 15.13 4.66
C THR A 52 -13.10 13.60 4.78
N HIS A 53 -11.99 13.10 5.31
CA HIS A 53 -11.64 11.68 5.48
C HIS A 53 -11.47 10.87 4.19
N SER A 54 -11.43 11.52 3.03
CA SER A 54 -11.07 10.84 1.78
C SER A 54 -9.57 10.54 1.75
N HIS A 55 -9.20 9.43 1.09
CA HIS A 55 -7.80 9.08 0.85
C HIS A 55 -7.04 10.21 0.15
N ALA A 56 -7.61 10.78 -0.91
CA ALA A 56 -6.96 11.88 -1.64
C ALA A 56 -6.73 13.11 -0.75
N GLN A 57 -7.65 13.43 0.15
CA GLN A 57 -7.46 14.52 1.13
C GLN A 57 -6.27 14.25 2.05
N HIS A 58 -6.15 13.03 2.60
CA HIS A 58 -5.03 12.68 3.48
C HIS A 58 -3.67 12.87 2.82
N PHE A 59 -3.52 12.44 1.56
CA PHE A 59 -2.26 12.61 0.82
C PHE A 59 -2.05 14.05 0.38
N LEU A 60 -3.05 14.72 -0.18
CA LEU A 60 -2.93 16.10 -0.65
C LEU A 60 -2.48 17.01 0.51
N ASP A 61 -3.18 16.94 1.65
CA ASP A 61 -2.85 17.76 2.83
C ASP A 61 -1.45 17.44 3.37
N ARG A 62 -1.00 16.17 3.34
CA ARG A 62 0.33 15.79 3.87
C ARG A 62 1.47 16.18 2.95
N LEU A 63 1.20 16.24 1.65
CA LEU A 63 2.18 16.66 0.64
C LEU A 63 2.28 18.18 0.53
N THR A 64 1.27 18.94 0.98
CA THR A 64 1.31 20.42 0.97
C THR A 64 1.60 21.03 2.34
N GLU A 65 1.05 20.46 3.41
CA GLU A 65 1.16 21.04 4.77
C GLU A 65 2.24 20.33 5.60
N GLY A 66 2.34 19.01 5.47
CA GLY A 66 3.16 18.16 6.33
C GLY A 66 2.34 17.38 7.36
N TYR A 67 3.03 16.71 8.28
CA TYR A 67 2.40 15.84 9.29
C TYR A 67 3.29 15.62 10.50
N SER A 68 2.70 15.17 11.61
CA SER A 68 3.46 14.78 12.81
C SER A 68 3.91 13.32 12.71
N TRP A 69 5.20 13.07 12.92
CA TRP A 69 5.77 11.73 12.97
C TRP A 69 7.01 11.70 13.87
N GLN A 70 7.17 10.62 14.63
CA GLN A 70 8.23 10.47 15.65
C GLN A 70 8.33 11.66 16.63
N GLY A 71 7.17 12.20 17.04
CA GLY A 71 7.10 13.33 17.97
C GLY A 71 7.56 14.67 17.39
N GLN A 72 7.72 14.78 16.07
CA GLN A 72 8.14 16.02 15.41
C GLN A 72 7.27 16.33 14.19
N TRP A 73 7.21 17.61 13.83
CA TRP A 73 6.59 18.04 12.58
C TRP A 73 7.51 17.73 11.39
N GLN A 74 6.99 16.97 10.43
CA GLN A 74 7.63 16.65 9.16
C GLN A 74 7.14 17.63 8.11
N LYS A 75 8.03 18.49 7.61
CA LYS A 75 7.74 19.34 6.45
C LYS A 75 7.73 18.47 5.17
N PRO A 76 6.91 18.80 4.18
CA PRO A 76 6.96 18.13 2.88
C PRO A 76 8.37 18.18 2.27
N ARG A 77 8.81 17.06 1.69
CA ARG A 77 10.12 16.92 1.03
C ARG A 77 10.05 17.10 -0.49
N ILE A 78 8.86 17.39 -1.00
CA ILE A 78 8.55 17.57 -2.41
C ILE A 78 7.81 18.88 -2.61
N ASP A 79 7.80 19.37 -3.85
CA ASP A 79 6.97 20.48 -4.30
C ASP A 79 5.81 19.93 -5.13
N LEU A 80 4.58 20.29 -4.81
CA LEU A 80 3.40 19.82 -5.53
C LEU A 80 3.12 20.75 -6.72
N ALA A 81 3.64 20.36 -7.89
CA ALA A 81 3.65 21.22 -9.07
C ALA A 81 2.28 21.35 -9.75
N SER A 82 1.44 20.33 -9.62
CA SER A 82 0.12 20.27 -10.25
C SER A 82 -0.79 19.27 -9.55
N VAL A 83 -2.09 19.48 -9.71
CA VAL A 83 -3.15 18.64 -9.16
C VAL A 83 -4.18 18.38 -10.26
N TYR A 84 -4.57 17.13 -10.43
CA TYR A 84 -5.75 16.74 -11.19
C TYR A 84 -6.74 16.04 -10.26
N ILE A 85 -7.99 16.51 -10.22
CA ILE A 85 -9.09 15.91 -9.46
C ILE A 85 -10.22 15.57 -10.43
N ASP A 86 -10.69 14.31 -10.41
CA ASP A 86 -11.70 13.81 -11.36
C ASP A 86 -13.13 14.26 -11.01
N GLN A 87 -13.48 14.26 -9.72
CA GLN A 87 -14.83 14.51 -9.25
C GLN A 87 -14.83 15.54 -8.12
N PHE A 88 -15.74 16.51 -8.21
CA PHE A 88 -15.93 17.56 -7.22
C PHE A 88 -17.34 17.46 -6.63
N PRO A 89 -17.48 17.01 -5.37
CA PRO A 89 -18.78 16.90 -4.71
C PRO A 89 -19.30 18.27 -4.23
N GLU A 90 -20.46 18.24 -3.57
CA GLU A 90 -20.96 19.38 -2.81
C GLU A 90 -20.02 19.78 -1.64
N ASP A 91 -19.48 18.80 -0.90
CA ASP A 91 -18.57 18.99 0.23
C ASP A 91 -17.08 19.01 -0.19
N ASP A 92 -16.79 19.58 -1.37
CA ASP A 92 -15.47 19.56 -1.97
C ASP A 92 -14.45 20.34 -1.14
N LEU A 93 -13.28 19.73 -0.92
CA LEU A 93 -12.13 20.40 -0.32
C LEU A 93 -11.03 20.70 -1.34
N ALA A 94 -11.06 20.09 -2.54
CA ALA A 94 -9.99 20.26 -3.52
C ALA A 94 -9.77 21.72 -3.91
N ARG A 95 -10.83 22.43 -4.30
CA ARG A 95 -10.69 23.82 -4.79
C ARG A 95 -10.14 24.76 -3.72
N GLY A 96 -10.60 24.61 -2.49
CA GLY A 96 -10.08 25.38 -1.36
C GLY A 96 -8.61 25.07 -1.05
N ARG A 97 -8.17 23.81 -1.21
CA ARG A 97 -6.74 23.44 -1.07
C ARG A 97 -5.88 23.98 -2.19
N VAL A 98 -6.39 23.94 -3.42
CA VAL A 98 -5.73 24.52 -4.60
C VAL A 98 -5.49 26.01 -4.40
N ASP A 99 -6.51 26.77 -3.99
CA ASP A 99 -6.37 28.21 -3.73
C ASP A 99 -5.43 28.49 -2.55
N ARG A 100 -5.64 27.82 -1.41
CA ARG A 100 -4.82 28.00 -0.20
C ARG A 100 -3.33 27.77 -0.45
N HIS A 101 -3.00 26.74 -1.22
CA HIS A 101 -1.61 26.31 -1.46
C HIS A 101 -1.08 26.78 -2.83
N GLN A 102 -1.83 27.63 -3.54
CA GLN A 102 -1.47 28.20 -4.85
C GLN A 102 -1.06 27.12 -5.87
N LEU A 103 -1.81 26.01 -5.88
CA LEU A 103 -1.53 24.86 -6.73
C LEU A 103 -2.10 25.07 -8.12
N ARG A 104 -1.48 24.44 -9.13
CA ARG A 104 -2.03 24.40 -10.48
C ARG A 104 -3.06 23.27 -10.59
N LEU A 105 -4.34 23.60 -10.58
CA LEU A 105 -5.41 22.64 -10.91
C LEU A 105 -5.48 22.43 -12.42
N CYS A 106 -5.35 21.18 -12.84
CA CYS A 106 -5.33 20.77 -14.24
C CYS A 106 -6.60 20.03 -14.62
N SER A 107 -6.99 20.20 -15.88
CA SER A 107 -8.19 19.58 -16.46
C SER A 107 -7.98 18.15 -16.93
N THR A 108 -6.73 17.78 -17.19
CA THR A 108 -6.33 16.45 -17.65
C THR A 108 -5.06 15.98 -16.94
N ILE A 109 -4.85 14.66 -16.90
CA ILE A 109 -3.60 14.08 -16.38
C ILE A 109 -2.41 14.52 -17.24
N GLU A 110 -2.56 14.55 -18.56
CA GLU A 110 -1.50 15.04 -19.46
C GLU A 110 -1.08 16.48 -19.12
N GLU A 111 -2.05 17.37 -18.89
CA GLU A 111 -1.75 18.74 -18.46
C GLU A 111 -1.03 18.76 -17.11
N ALA A 112 -1.46 17.95 -16.13
CA ALA A 112 -0.82 17.86 -14.83
C ALA A 112 0.64 17.39 -14.95
N LEU A 113 0.93 16.43 -15.83
CA LEU A 113 2.28 15.89 -16.01
C LEU A 113 3.19 16.77 -16.85
N THR A 114 2.63 17.50 -17.82
CA THR A 114 3.41 18.32 -18.76
C THR A 114 3.48 19.78 -18.37
N LEU A 115 2.63 20.23 -17.45
CA LEU A 115 2.48 21.63 -17.07
C LEU A 115 2.21 22.55 -18.28
N GLY A 116 1.56 22.02 -19.33
CA GLY A 116 1.27 22.72 -20.58
C GLY A 116 2.44 22.88 -21.53
N THR A 117 3.60 22.26 -21.23
CA THR A 117 4.79 22.34 -22.09
C THR A 117 4.80 21.31 -23.24
N GLY A 118 3.84 20.38 -23.25
CA GLY A 118 3.77 19.27 -24.20
C GLY A 118 4.77 18.13 -23.94
N LYS A 119 5.61 18.22 -22.91
CA LYS A 119 6.52 17.15 -22.47
C LYS A 119 6.50 17.01 -20.95
N LEU A 120 6.85 15.83 -20.44
CA LEU A 120 6.89 15.53 -19.01
C LEU A 120 7.76 16.55 -18.25
N ALA A 121 7.14 17.32 -17.35
CA ALA A 121 7.74 18.45 -16.64
C ALA A 121 7.84 18.25 -15.11
N VAL A 122 7.38 17.10 -14.60
CA VAL A 122 7.47 16.71 -13.19
C VAL A 122 8.54 15.63 -12.97
N ASP A 123 8.91 15.39 -11.71
CA ASP A 123 9.91 14.41 -11.26
C ASP A 123 9.30 13.17 -10.58
N GLY A 124 7.99 13.16 -10.35
CA GLY A 124 7.27 12.04 -9.76
C GLY A 124 5.76 12.23 -9.86
N ILE A 125 5.01 11.14 -9.67
CA ILE A 125 3.55 11.11 -9.77
C ILE A 125 2.98 10.37 -8.57
N VAL A 126 1.95 10.95 -7.94
CA VAL A 126 1.17 10.31 -6.88
C VAL A 126 -0.26 10.12 -7.39
N ILE A 127 -0.70 8.87 -7.48
CA ILE A 127 -2.03 8.47 -7.93
C ILE A 127 -2.84 7.96 -6.74
N ILE A 128 -3.89 8.69 -6.37
CA ILE A 128 -4.83 8.33 -5.30
C ILE A 128 -6.20 8.03 -5.90
N GLY A 129 -6.37 6.77 -6.30
CA GLY A 129 -7.58 6.25 -6.91
C GLY A 129 -8.57 5.68 -5.89
N GLU A 130 -9.22 6.49 -5.06
CA GLU A 130 -10.16 5.98 -4.06
C GLU A 130 -11.20 7.00 -3.59
N HIS A 131 -12.40 6.49 -3.28
CA HIS A 131 -13.64 7.24 -3.23
C HIS A 131 -13.99 7.78 -4.61
N GLY A 132 -15.26 7.74 -4.94
CA GLY A 132 -15.83 8.38 -6.12
C GLY A 132 -17.22 7.86 -6.31
N ASN A 133 -17.94 8.46 -7.25
CA ASN A 133 -18.97 7.72 -7.93
C ASN A 133 -18.30 6.94 -9.08
N TYR A 134 -18.01 5.66 -8.83
CA TYR A 134 -17.48 4.73 -9.82
C TYR A 134 -18.32 3.45 -9.81
N PRO A 135 -18.46 2.77 -10.96
CA PRO A 135 -19.25 1.55 -11.04
C PRO A 135 -18.64 0.44 -10.19
N LYS A 136 -19.47 -0.53 -9.80
CA LYS A 136 -19.03 -1.77 -9.17
C LYS A 136 -19.23 -2.94 -10.10
N ASN A 137 -18.33 -3.92 -10.06
CA ASN A 137 -18.50 -5.18 -10.76
C ASN A 137 -19.36 -6.17 -9.95
N GLU A 138 -19.65 -7.33 -10.53
CA GLU A 138 -20.45 -8.39 -9.91
C GLU A 138 -19.84 -8.96 -8.61
N LYS A 139 -18.51 -8.84 -8.45
CA LYS A 139 -17.79 -9.27 -7.24
C LYS A 139 -17.94 -8.27 -6.09
N GLY A 140 -18.44 -7.06 -6.37
CA GLY A 140 -18.60 -5.96 -5.43
C GLY A 140 -17.41 -5.00 -5.36
N GLN A 141 -16.41 -5.18 -6.23
CA GLN A 141 -15.24 -4.32 -6.32
C GLN A 141 -15.61 -3.00 -6.98
N THR A 142 -14.98 -1.90 -6.56
CA THR A 142 -15.24 -0.58 -7.15
C THR A 142 -14.22 -0.33 -8.23
N LEU A 143 -14.68 -0.07 -9.45
CA LEU A 143 -13.83 0.08 -10.64
C LEU A 143 -13.18 1.47 -10.67
N TYR A 144 -12.27 1.70 -9.73
CA TYR A 144 -11.48 2.92 -9.66
C TYR A 144 -10.58 3.07 -10.89
N PRO A 145 -10.31 4.30 -11.35
CA PRO A 145 -9.66 4.55 -12.64
C PRO A 145 -8.12 4.35 -12.61
N ARG A 146 -7.59 3.55 -11.67
CA ARG A 146 -6.14 3.41 -11.40
C ARG A 146 -5.37 2.98 -12.65
N TYR A 147 -5.77 1.87 -13.28
CA TYR A 147 -5.16 1.40 -14.53
C TYR A 147 -5.26 2.45 -15.64
N ARG A 148 -6.46 2.99 -15.88
CA ARG A 148 -6.69 4.00 -16.92
C ARG A 148 -5.76 5.21 -16.76
N TRP A 149 -5.62 5.72 -15.53
CA TRP A 149 -4.77 6.86 -15.20
C TRP A 149 -3.29 6.55 -15.32
N PHE A 150 -2.86 5.39 -14.82
CA PHE A 150 -1.50 4.90 -15.02
C PHE A 150 -1.14 4.83 -16.50
N LYS A 151 -2.04 4.30 -17.35
CA LYS A 151 -1.81 4.26 -18.81
C LYS A 151 -1.73 5.64 -19.44
N GLN A 152 -2.43 6.67 -18.91
CA GLN A 152 -2.23 8.05 -19.39
C GLN A 152 -0.82 8.56 -19.05
N CYS A 153 -0.31 8.23 -17.85
CA CYS A 153 1.06 8.58 -17.45
C CYS A 153 2.09 7.89 -18.37
N VAL A 154 1.89 6.61 -18.67
CA VAL A 154 2.73 5.84 -19.61
C VAL A 154 2.76 6.48 -20.99
N ARG A 155 1.61 6.91 -21.53
CA ARG A 155 1.57 7.62 -22.83
C ARG A 155 2.39 8.91 -22.81
N VAL A 156 2.31 9.69 -21.73
CA VAL A 156 3.14 10.90 -21.57
C VAL A 156 4.62 10.54 -21.50
N PHE A 157 4.98 9.44 -20.83
CA PHE A 157 6.38 8.98 -20.77
C PHE A 157 6.93 8.61 -22.14
N GLU A 158 6.16 7.85 -22.92
CA GLU A 158 6.51 7.44 -24.29
C GLU A 158 6.66 8.65 -25.21
N ALA A 159 5.70 9.57 -25.19
CA ALA A 159 5.75 10.79 -25.99
C ALA A 159 6.91 11.72 -25.59
N SER A 160 7.30 11.71 -24.31
CA SER A 160 8.38 12.56 -23.79
C SER A 160 9.77 11.92 -23.92
N GLY A 161 9.85 10.60 -24.16
CA GLY A 161 11.09 9.84 -24.09
C GLY A 161 11.72 9.80 -22.69
N ARG A 162 10.92 10.05 -21.64
CA ARG A 162 11.37 10.13 -20.24
C ARG A 162 10.28 9.63 -19.30
N SER A 163 10.68 8.83 -18.33
CA SER A 163 9.81 8.33 -17.25
C SER A 163 10.25 8.86 -15.89
N VAL A 164 9.33 8.83 -14.92
CA VAL A 164 9.57 9.22 -13.51
C VAL A 164 8.87 8.23 -12.57
N PRO A 165 9.29 8.16 -11.29
CA PRO A 165 8.63 7.32 -10.31
C PRO A 165 7.12 7.57 -10.20
N ILE A 166 6.36 6.49 -10.04
CA ILE A 166 4.92 6.53 -9.75
C ILE A 166 4.67 5.86 -8.41
N PHE A 167 3.93 6.55 -7.53
CA PHE A 167 3.27 5.95 -6.38
C PHE A 167 1.78 5.80 -6.68
N ASN A 168 1.25 4.59 -6.58
CA ASN A 168 -0.17 4.28 -6.78
C ASN A 168 -0.74 3.73 -5.47
N ASP A 169 -1.68 4.45 -4.87
CA ASP A 169 -2.29 4.03 -3.60
C ASP A 169 -3.02 2.68 -3.75
N LYS A 170 -2.74 1.74 -2.82
CA LYS A 170 -3.33 0.39 -2.74
C LYS A 170 -2.95 -0.53 -3.92
N HIS A 171 -3.86 -1.43 -4.30
CA HIS A 171 -3.66 -2.38 -5.40
C HIS A 171 -3.69 -1.68 -6.76
N LEU A 172 -3.14 -2.35 -7.76
CA LEU A 172 -2.96 -1.82 -9.11
C LEU A 172 -4.29 -1.68 -9.86
N SER A 173 -4.94 -2.80 -10.14
CA SER A 173 -6.26 -2.89 -10.79
C SER A 173 -7.09 -4.03 -10.18
N THR A 174 -8.37 -4.07 -10.50
CA THR A 174 -9.27 -5.20 -10.21
C THR A 174 -9.06 -6.36 -11.19
N GLU A 175 -8.41 -6.11 -12.33
CA GLU A 175 -8.14 -7.12 -13.36
C GLU A 175 -6.67 -7.53 -13.39
N TRP A 176 -6.41 -8.85 -13.40
CA TRP A 176 -5.05 -9.38 -13.32
C TRP A 176 -4.17 -8.97 -14.50
N ASN A 177 -4.69 -9.04 -15.72
CA ASN A 177 -3.93 -8.69 -16.93
C ASN A 177 -3.54 -7.21 -16.94
N GLU A 178 -4.41 -6.33 -16.43
CA GLU A 178 -4.10 -4.92 -16.25
C GLU A 178 -2.98 -4.71 -15.22
N CYS A 179 -3.01 -5.45 -14.10
CA CYS A 179 -1.94 -5.41 -13.10
C CYS A 179 -0.59 -5.83 -13.69
N VAL A 180 -0.57 -6.92 -14.46
CA VAL A 180 0.64 -7.42 -15.14
C VAL A 180 1.17 -6.37 -16.11
N GLU A 181 0.31 -5.80 -16.95
CA GLU A 181 0.70 -4.77 -17.90
C GLU A 181 1.28 -3.53 -17.21
N MET A 182 0.70 -3.09 -16.10
CA MET A 182 1.24 -1.96 -15.32
C MET A 182 2.67 -2.23 -14.83
N VAL A 183 2.93 -3.43 -14.33
CA VAL A 183 4.28 -3.84 -13.90
C VAL A 183 5.23 -3.93 -15.09
N ASP A 184 4.80 -4.53 -16.20
CA ASP A 184 5.63 -4.67 -17.40
C ASP A 184 5.96 -3.32 -18.04
N ASP A 185 5.03 -2.36 -18.05
CA ASP A 185 5.27 -0.98 -18.45
C ASP A 185 6.34 -0.32 -17.59
N SER A 186 6.28 -0.50 -16.26
CA SER A 186 7.29 0.05 -15.35
C SER A 186 8.70 -0.48 -15.62
N ARG A 187 8.80 -1.77 -15.94
CA ARG A 187 10.05 -2.44 -16.32
C ARG A 187 10.55 -1.96 -17.68
N ARG A 188 9.67 -1.93 -18.68
CA ARG A 188 9.96 -1.51 -20.06
C ARG A 188 10.45 -0.07 -20.13
N LEU A 189 9.79 0.83 -19.40
CA LEU A 189 10.10 2.25 -19.34
C LEU A 189 11.05 2.62 -18.18
N LYS A 190 11.51 1.63 -17.42
CA LYS A 190 12.54 1.74 -16.37
C LYS A 190 12.26 2.83 -15.32
N PHE A 191 11.05 2.88 -14.79
CA PHE A 191 10.72 3.77 -13.67
C PHE A 191 10.39 2.99 -12.39
N PRO A 192 10.77 3.52 -11.20
CA PRO A 192 10.33 2.96 -9.93
C PRO A 192 8.80 3.04 -9.81
N PHE A 193 8.19 1.90 -9.51
CA PHE A 193 6.75 1.82 -9.32
C PHE A 193 6.43 1.28 -7.93
N LEU A 194 5.80 2.10 -7.11
CA LEU A 194 5.38 1.76 -5.76
C LEU A 194 3.86 1.69 -5.69
N ALA A 195 3.37 0.62 -5.08
CA ALA A 195 1.96 0.45 -4.78
C ALA A 195 1.80 -0.40 -3.53
N GLY A 196 0.60 -0.40 -2.96
CA GLY A 196 0.24 -1.28 -1.87
C GLY A 196 -0.41 -0.59 -0.69
N SER A 197 -0.66 -1.39 0.33
CA SER A 197 -1.21 -1.05 1.61
C SER A 197 -0.24 -0.22 2.45
N SER A 198 -0.76 0.68 3.29
CA SER A 198 0.03 1.33 4.33
C SER A 198 0.24 0.44 5.58
N LEU A 199 -0.48 -0.67 5.69
CA LEU A 199 -0.47 -1.53 6.88
C LEU A 199 0.86 -2.28 7.09
N PRO A 200 1.62 -2.70 6.06
CA PRO A 200 2.97 -3.24 6.25
C PRO A 200 3.94 -2.31 6.99
N VAL A 201 3.73 -0.99 6.88
CA VAL A 201 4.58 0.05 7.50
C VAL A 201 3.92 0.72 8.71
N THR A 202 2.76 0.23 9.14
CA THR A 202 2.05 0.78 10.29
C THR A 202 2.65 0.34 11.63
N TRP A 203 2.17 0.97 12.70
CA TRP A 203 2.55 0.64 14.06
C TRP A 203 1.84 -0.64 14.49
N ARG A 204 2.53 -1.52 15.20
CA ARG A 204 2.00 -2.81 15.65
C ARG A 204 1.82 -2.82 17.16
N HIS A 205 0.80 -3.53 17.63
CA HIS A 205 0.55 -3.74 19.05
C HIS A 205 0.31 -5.23 19.35
N PRO A 206 1.20 -5.92 20.09
CA PRO A 206 2.53 -5.46 20.52
C PRO A 206 3.42 -5.14 19.31
N SER A 207 4.46 -4.31 19.54
CA SER A 207 5.44 -3.99 18.50
C SER A 207 6.30 -5.23 18.23
N VAL A 208 5.87 -6.03 17.26
CA VAL A 208 6.52 -7.28 16.86
C VAL A 208 6.92 -7.18 15.40
N GLU A 209 8.20 -7.40 15.14
CA GLU A 209 8.71 -7.71 13.80
C GLU A 209 8.99 -9.21 13.76
N MET A 210 8.45 -9.93 12.77
CA MET A 210 8.70 -11.37 12.66
C MET A 210 10.21 -11.60 12.51
N PRO A 211 10.84 -12.56 13.21
CA PRO A 211 12.23 -12.89 12.96
C PRO A 211 12.45 -13.26 11.48
N GLY A 212 13.62 -12.93 10.94
CA GLY A 212 14.02 -13.49 9.65
C GLY A 212 14.24 -15.00 9.79
N ASP A 213 13.94 -15.74 8.73
CA ASP A 213 14.01 -17.21 8.69
C ASP A 213 13.14 -17.90 9.75
N ALA A 214 12.01 -17.28 10.13
CA ALA A 214 11.10 -17.85 11.11
C ALA A 214 10.47 -19.17 10.60
N ASP A 215 10.39 -20.18 11.45
CA ASP A 215 9.73 -21.44 11.12
C ASP A 215 8.21 -21.30 11.34
N LEU A 216 7.54 -20.64 10.39
CA LEU A 216 6.10 -20.38 10.47
C LEU A 216 5.30 -21.57 9.94
N ALA A 217 4.31 -22.01 10.72
CA ALA A 217 3.41 -23.08 10.32
C ALA A 217 2.22 -22.58 9.47
N GLU A 218 1.66 -21.43 9.82
CA GLU A 218 0.47 -20.83 9.18
C GLU A 218 0.38 -19.34 9.54
N SER A 219 -0.26 -18.54 8.69
CA SER A 219 -0.57 -17.12 8.94
C SER A 219 -2.05 -16.83 8.82
N VAL A 220 -2.60 -16.09 9.79
CA VAL A 220 -3.99 -15.60 9.74
C VAL A 220 -4.03 -14.12 10.10
N CYS A 221 -4.64 -13.32 9.24
CA CYS A 221 -5.03 -11.95 9.52
C CYS A 221 -6.55 -11.84 9.49
N VAL A 222 -7.12 -11.17 10.49
CA VAL A 222 -8.55 -10.85 10.56
C VAL A 222 -8.68 -9.34 10.55
N ALA A 223 -9.51 -8.82 9.65
CA ALA A 223 -9.76 -7.39 9.49
C ALA A 223 -11.26 -7.13 9.28
N TYR A 224 -11.67 -5.90 9.53
CA TYR A 224 -13.00 -5.40 9.20
C TYR A 224 -13.01 -4.83 7.77
N GLY A 225 -14.20 -4.52 7.26
CA GLY A 225 -14.38 -3.85 5.98
C GLY A 225 -14.84 -4.78 4.86
N GLY A 226 -14.85 -4.25 3.63
CA GLY A 226 -15.42 -4.94 2.48
C GLY A 226 -14.35 -5.41 1.49
N ILE A 227 -14.80 -6.27 0.57
CA ILE A 227 -14.04 -6.67 -0.61
C ILE A 227 -13.52 -5.43 -1.34
N ASP A 228 -12.30 -5.51 -1.86
CA ASP A 228 -11.59 -4.46 -2.60
C ASP A 228 -11.08 -3.29 -1.75
N SER A 229 -11.68 -3.05 -0.58
CA SER A 229 -11.36 -1.91 0.28
C SER A 229 -10.35 -2.26 1.38
N TYR A 230 -10.63 -3.30 2.15
CA TYR A 230 -9.87 -3.67 3.34
C TYR A 230 -9.23 -5.06 3.25
N ASP A 231 -9.71 -5.93 2.38
CA ASP A 231 -9.14 -7.26 2.18
C ASP A 231 -7.68 -7.21 1.70
N ILE A 232 -7.35 -6.30 0.78
CA ILE A 232 -5.96 -6.03 0.39
C ILE A 232 -5.10 -5.68 1.61
N HIS A 233 -5.62 -4.86 2.51
CA HIS A 233 -4.89 -4.45 3.72
C HIS A 233 -4.64 -5.65 4.64
N ALA A 234 -5.62 -6.55 4.79
CA ALA A 234 -5.45 -7.79 5.54
C ALA A 234 -4.40 -8.70 4.91
N LEU A 235 -4.44 -8.88 3.58
CA LEU A 235 -3.50 -9.70 2.83
C LEU A 235 -2.06 -9.17 2.98
N GLU A 236 -1.82 -7.89 2.70
CA GLU A 236 -0.48 -7.33 2.80
C GLU A 236 0.05 -7.28 4.25
N THR A 237 -0.85 -7.10 5.24
CA THR A 237 -0.47 -7.21 6.66
C THR A 237 0.03 -8.61 6.99
N ALA A 238 -0.67 -9.65 6.52
CA ALA A 238 -0.25 -11.04 6.71
C ALA A 238 1.06 -11.33 5.95
N GLN A 239 1.14 -10.94 4.67
CA GLN A 239 2.27 -11.22 3.78
C GLN A 239 3.57 -10.60 4.30
N CYS A 240 3.56 -9.32 4.73
CA CYS A 240 4.79 -8.67 5.20
C CYS A 240 5.44 -9.35 6.41
N MET A 241 4.65 -10.09 7.20
CA MET A 241 5.14 -10.90 8.33
C MET A 241 5.51 -12.32 7.88
N SER A 242 4.73 -12.89 6.97
CA SER A 242 4.85 -14.29 6.54
C SER A 242 5.99 -14.53 5.55
N GLU A 243 6.34 -13.52 4.75
CA GLU A 243 7.48 -13.58 3.82
C GLU A 243 8.85 -13.57 4.53
N ARG A 244 8.85 -13.36 5.85
CA ARG A 244 10.05 -13.49 6.69
C ARG A 244 10.27 -14.91 7.18
N ARG A 245 9.40 -15.85 6.80
CA ARG A 245 9.57 -17.28 7.10
C ARG A 245 10.83 -17.85 6.45
N LYS A 246 11.25 -19.01 6.93
CA LYS A 246 12.34 -19.78 6.34
C LYS A 246 12.09 -20.03 4.85
N GLY A 247 13.03 -19.61 4.01
CA GLY A 247 12.92 -19.71 2.54
C GLY A 247 12.29 -18.49 1.86
N GLY A 248 11.68 -17.58 2.62
CA GLY A 248 11.13 -16.33 2.10
C GLY A 248 9.81 -16.48 1.32
N GLU A 249 9.52 -15.50 0.48
CA GLU A 249 8.43 -15.54 -0.50
C GLU A 249 8.72 -16.63 -1.56
N SER A 250 7.71 -17.43 -1.91
CA SER A 250 7.85 -18.59 -2.80
C SER A 250 6.84 -18.63 -3.96
N GLY A 251 6.01 -17.61 -4.11
CA GLY A 251 4.84 -17.58 -4.97
C GLY A 251 3.59 -18.20 -4.34
N VAL A 252 2.44 -17.61 -4.63
CA VAL A 252 1.11 -18.15 -4.36
C VAL A 252 0.70 -19.04 -5.54
N VAL A 253 0.37 -20.30 -5.29
CA VAL A 253 -0.04 -21.27 -6.32
C VAL A 253 -1.55 -21.47 -6.38
N ARG A 254 -2.27 -21.11 -5.31
CA ARG A 254 -3.73 -21.21 -5.27
C ARG A 254 -4.31 -20.14 -4.35
N VAL A 255 -5.43 -19.57 -4.79
CA VAL A 255 -6.30 -18.72 -3.97
C VAL A 255 -7.70 -19.30 -3.99
N GLN A 256 -8.27 -19.57 -2.82
CA GLN A 256 -9.68 -19.94 -2.66
C GLN A 256 -10.40 -18.85 -1.87
N SER A 257 -11.36 -18.17 -2.51
CA SER A 257 -12.25 -17.23 -1.84
C SER A 257 -13.49 -17.94 -1.30
N LEU A 258 -13.79 -17.74 -0.01
CA LEU A 258 -14.93 -18.31 0.69
C LEU A 258 -15.79 -17.20 1.27
N ARG A 259 -17.10 -17.44 1.35
CA ARG A 259 -18.07 -16.53 1.98
C ARG A 259 -18.95 -17.26 2.97
N ASP A 260 -19.28 -16.57 4.05
CA ASP A 260 -20.29 -16.91 5.05
C ASP A 260 -20.15 -18.35 5.54
N GLU A 261 -21.17 -19.20 5.36
CA GLU A 261 -21.18 -20.58 5.84
C GLU A 261 -19.97 -21.41 5.37
N ASN A 262 -19.42 -21.12 4.20
CA ASN A 262 -18.24 -21.83 3.71
C ASN A 262 -16.96 -21.45 4.49
N VAL A 263 -16.89 -20.23 5.05
CA VAL A 263 -15.80 -19.83 5.93
C VAL A 263 -15.91 -20.57 7.27
N TRP A 264 -17.11 -20.64 7.84
CA TRP A 264 -17.34 -21.38 9.09
C TRP A 264 -17.03 -22.86 8.94
N LYS A 265 -17.49 -23.50 7.86
CA LYS A 265 -17.13 -24.90 7.53
C LYS A 265 -15.62 -25.12 7.40
N LEU A 266 -14.88 -24.15 6.84
CA LEU A 266 -13.42 -24.24 6.79
C LEU A 266 -12.82 -24.19 8.21
N LEU A 267 -13.22 -23.21 9.02
CA LEU A 267 -12.69 -23.01 10.38
C LEU A 267 -13.05 -24.16 11.34
N GLU A 268 -14.20 -24.80 11.15
CA GLU A 268 -14.70 -25.93 11.95
C GLU A 268 -14.11 -27.28 11.50
N HIS A 269 -13.40 -27.33 10.37
CA HIS A 269 -12.80 -28.57 9.88
C HIS A 269 -11.73 -29.08 10.86
N LYS A 270 -11.75 -30.38 11.17
CA LYS A 270 -10.85 -31.01 12.16
C LYS A 270 -9.35 -30.75 11.92
N ASP A 271 -8.95 -30.60 10.65
CA ASP A 271 -7.56 -30.36 10.25
C ASP A 271 -7.16 -28.87 10.29
N ARG A 272 -8.03 -27.99 10.79
CA ARG A 272 -7.84 -26.52 10.86
C ARG A 272 -7.73 -26.00 12.29
N SER A 273 -7.31 -26.85 13.23
CA SER A 273 -7.11 -26.47 14.63
C SER A 273 -6.06 -25.37 14.83
N ILE A 274 -5.02 -25.29 13.97
CA ILE A 274 -4.05 -24.19 13.99
C ILE A 274 -4.71 -22.90 13.50
N THR A 275 -5.35 -22.93 12.34
CA THR A 275 -6.12 -21.81 11.76
C THR A 275 -7.12 -21.24 12.77
N GLN A 276 -7.88 -22.10 13.45
CA GLN A 276 -8.89 -21.70 14.44
C GLN A 276 -8.26 -20.97 15.62
N ARG A 277 -7.13 -21.48 16.15
CA ARG A 277 -6.40 -20.81 17.24
C ARG A 277 -5.86 -19.45 16.80
N LEU A 278 -5.31 -19.35 15.59
CA LEU A 278 -4.80 -18.09 15.05
C LEU A 278 -5.93 -17.08 14.80
N PHE A 279 -7.07 -17.53 14.27
CA PHE A 279 -8.27 -16.70 14.07
C PHE A 279 -8.77 -16.10 15.38
N ILE A 280 -8.93 -16.92 16.43
CA ILE A 280 -9.32 -16.45 17.77
C ILE A 280 -8.25 -15.51 18.35
N ALA A 281 -6.97 -15.83 18.22
CA ALA A 281 -5.88 -15.00 18.71
C ALA A 281 -5.78 -13.64 18.01
N ALA A 282 -6.17 -13.55 16.73
CA ALA A 282 -6.28 -12.30 16.00
C ALA A 282 -7.46 -11.47 16.51
N LEU A 283 -8.64 -12.09 16.69
CA LEU A 283 -9.82 -11.42 17.25
C LEU A 283 -9.56 -10.86 18.66
N CYS A 284 -8.92 -11.63 19.55
CA CYS A 284 -8.55 -11.18 20.90
C CYS A 284 -7.64 -9.94 20.94
N ARG A 285 -7.02 -9.56 19.82
CA ARG A 285 -6.16 -8.36 19.70
C ARG A 285 -6.86 -7.19 19.01
N SER A 286 -8.10 -7.36 18.58
CA SER A 286 -8.87 -6.29 17.94
C SER A 286 -9.44 -5.34 18.98
N HIS A 287 -9.24 -4.04 18.77
CA HIS A 287 -9.89 -2.99 19.55
C HIS A 287 -11.29 -2.63 19.02
N ASN A 288 -11.72 -3.27 17.93
CA ASN A 288 -12.96 -2.96 17.21
C ASN A 288 -13.93 -4.17 17.19
N LEU A 289 -13.84 -5.07 18.17
CA LEU A 289 -14.80 -6.18 18.25
C LEU A 289 -16.22 -5.63 18.46
N PRO A 290 -17.23 -6.16 17.75
CA PRO A 290 -18.62 -5.76 17.98
C PRO A 290 -19.09 -6.34 19.31
N VAL A 291 -19.09 -5.51 20.35
CA VAL A 291 -19.51 -5.86 21.71
C VAL A 291 -20.55 -4.87 22.21
N GLU A 292 -21.58 -5.36 22.90
CA GLU A 292 -22.73 -4.53 23.31
C GLU A 292 -22.35 -3.44 24.32
N THR A 293 -21.47 -3.75 25.28
CA THR A 293 -21.11 -2.85 26.39
C THR A 293 -19.79 -2.09 26.17
N GLY A 294 -19.22 -2.15 24.97
CA GLY A 294 -17.94 -1.52 24.62
C GLY A 294 -16.68 -2.30 25.04
N TYR A 295 -16.82 -3.43 25.75
CA TYR A 295 -15.71 -4.34 26.08
C TYR A 295 -16.18 -5.81 26.06
N PRO A 296 -15.32 -6.78 25.70
CA PRO A 296 -15.65 -8.20 25.78
C PRO A 296 -15.98 -8.62 27.22
N THR A 297 -17.14 -9.26 27.42
CA THR A 297 -17.60 -9.77 28.72
C THR A 297 -17.40 -11.27 28.89
N SER A 298 -16.95 -11.95 27.83
CA SER A 298 -16.62 -13.38 27.81
C SER A 298 -15.43 -13.65 26.89
N ALA A 299 -14.88 -14.86 26.95
CA ALA A 299 -13.81 -15.29 26.08
C ALA A 299 -14.28 -15.30 24.61
N VAL A 300 -13.44 -14.77 23.72
CA VAL A 300 -13.64 -14.88 22.28
C VAL A 300 -13.53 -16.36 21.88
N SER A 301 -14.60 -16.90 21.32
CA SER A 301 -14.67 -18.26 20.79
C SER A 301 -15.09 -18.24 19.33
N LEU A 302 -14.99 -19.39 18.65
CA LEU A 302 -15.52 -19.52 17.28
C LEU A 302 -17.05 -19.41 17.26
N GLU A 303 -17.74 -19.97 18.26
CA GLU A 303 -19.20 -19.86 18.41
C GLU A 303 -19.64 -18.41 18.56
N TRP A 304 -18.95 -17.66 19.45
CA TRP A 304 -19.20 -16.24 19.62
C TRP A 304 -18.93 -15.47 18.32
N ALA A 305 -17.80 -15.75 17.64
CA ALA A 305 -17.47 -15.08 16.39
C ALA A 305 -18.57 -15.32 15.33
N ARG A 306 -19.09 -16.54 15.25
CA ARG A 306 -20.18 -16.90 14.34
C ARG A 306 -21.49 -16.18 14.68
N SER A 307 -21.78 -15.97 15.96
CA SER A 307 -23.00 -15.24 16.36
C SER A 307 -22.91 -13.73 16.10
N VAL A 308 -21.72 -13.13 16.16
CA VAL A 308 -21.55 -11.67 16.01
C VAL A 308 -21.17 -11.22 14.61
N PHE A 309 -20.62 -12.11 13.77
CA PHE A 309 -20.23 -11.80 12.39
C PHE A 309 -21.22 -12.44 11.40
N PRO A 310 -22.35 -11.77 11.09
CA PRO A 310 -23.38 -12.32 10.21
C PRO A 310 -22.92 -12.48 8.76
N LYS A 311 -21.84 -11.78 8.38
CA LYS A 311 -21.19 -11.89 7.07
C LYS A 311 -19.68 -11.99 7.27
N ILE A 312 -19.06 -12.88 6.51
CA ILE A 312 -17.60 -13.06 6.56
C ILE A 312 -17.09 -13.47 5.17
N THR A 313 -15.91 -12.97 4.82
CA THR A 313 -15.18 -13.38 3.61
C THR A 313 -13.78 -13.80 4.03
N ALA A 314 -13.30 -14.92 3.49
CA ALA A 314 -11.94 -15.40 3.73
C ALA A 314 -11.27 -15.74 2.42
N TYR A 315 -9.96 -15.49 2.36
CA TYR A 315 -9.10 -15.89 1.26
C TYR A 315 -8.10 -16.91 1.81
N HIS A 316 -8.15 -18.12 1.27
CA HIS A 316 -7.19 -19.17 1.58
C HIS A 316 -6.11 -19.13 0.51
N LEU A 317 -4.88 -18.84 0.93
CA LEU A 317 -3.73 -18.82 0.03
C LEU A 317 -2.92 -20.08 0.28
N GLU A 318 -2.50 -20.75 -0.79
CA GLU A 318 -1.51 -21.82 -0.72
C GLU A 318 -0.27 -21.35 -1.49
N HIS A 319 0.87 -21.37 -0.81
CA HIS A 319 2.16 -21.04 -1.38
C HIS A 319 2.86 -22.28 -1.97
N ALA A 320 3.79 -22.07 -2.90
CA ALA A 320 4.51 -23.16 -3.58
C ALA A 320 5.33 -24.05 -2.64
N ASP A 321 5.75 -23.52 -1.49
CA ASP A 321 6.46 -24.24 -0.43
C ASP A 321 5.53 -24.99 0.54
N GLY A 322 4.20 -24.93 0.31
CA GLY A 322 3.18 -25.52 1.16
C GLY A 322 2.71 -24.63 2.31
N PHE A 323 3.25 -23.41 2.46
CA PHE A 323 2.81 -22.44 3.46
C PHE A 323 1.37 -21.96 3.17
N ARG A 324 0.64 -21.63 4.24
CA ARG A 324 -0.77 -21.22 4.20
C ARG A 324 -1.00 -19.96 5.02
#